data_AF-A0A7S2G078-F1
#
_entry.id   AF-A0A7S2G078-F1
#
_cell.length_a   1.000
_cell.length_b   1.000
_cell.length_c   1.000
_cell.angle_alpha   90.00
_cell.angle_beta   90.00
_cell.angle_gamma   90.00
#
_symmetry.space_group_name_H-M   'P 1'
#
loop_
_entity.id
_entity.type
_entity.pdbx_description
1 polymer ?
#
loop_
_entity_poly.entity_id
_entity_poly.type
_entity_poly.pdbx_seq_one_letter_code
_entity_poly.pdbx_strand_id
1 'polypeptide(L)'
;MAQAAIVGSRPPCKPATCLRVADWLRTWSRDEEARRRQEVSAARAGFAVAAMVFLPGPFIPVLNGPPSAYALSMRPWLLGVLAALLPVATARFMVNDVIGGLFLFLTAGVGLYAVVSGMDMMWLVCLALVLFLNAVFDAAILCARISRSELPVFGESQSHRAIAVHSLLCLGPLVELVGAALCWRVYREHMSNMFAEMDERVAVVDLVRQDVSTGFHEEHHITRRQGWSLTYAASLSVT
;
A
#
# COMPACT_ATOMS: atom_id res chain seq x y z
N MET A 1 23.66 -41.69 48.47
CA MET A 1 22.50 -40.79 48.32
C MET A 1 21.73 -41.23 47.10
N ALA A 2 20.59 -41.89 47.32
CA ALA A 2 19.81 -42.57 46.29
C ALA A 2 18.65 -41.67 45.83
N GLN A 3 18.52 -41.45 44.53
CA GLN A 3 17.35 -40.79 43.91
C GLN A 3 16.45 -41.86 43.30
N ALA A 4 15.25 -42.00 43.88
CA ALA A 4 14.20 -42.89 43.43
C ALA A 4 13.48 -42.28 42.21
N ALA A 5 13.49 -43.01 41.09
CA ALA A 5 12.73 -42.66 39.89
C ALA A 5 11.27 -43.10 40.04
N ILE A 6 10.36 -42.12 40.06
CA ILE A 6 8.91 -42.33 40.05
C ILE A 6 8.49 -42.66 38.60
N VAL A 7 8.28 -43.94 38.32
CA VAL A 7 7.71 -44.43 37.06
C VAL A 7 6.19 -44.23 37.12
N GLY A 8 5.70 -43.16 36.49
CA GLY A 8 4.28 -42.87 36.34
C GLY A 8 3.65 -43.65 35.19
N SER A 9 2.78 -44.61 35.52
CA SER A 9 1.93 -45.34 34.58
C SER A 9 0.91 -44.41 33.90
N ARG A 10 0.94 -44.30 32.57
CA ARG A 10 -0.06 -43.55 31.80
C ARG A 10 -1.35 -44.35 31.63
N PRO A 11 -2.53 -43.73 31.77
CA PRO A 11 -3.81 -44.41 31.63
C PRO A 11 -4.14 -44.74 30.15
N PRO A 12 -4.93 -45.81 29.89
CA PRO A 12 -5.29 -46.24 28.55
C PRO A 12 -6.24 -45.25 27.86
N CYS A 13 -5.83 -44.75 26.68
CA CYS A 13 -6.66 -43.93 25.81
C CYS A 13 -7.87 -44.73 25.29
N LYS A 14 -9.08 -44.25 25.58
CA LYS A 14 -10.33 -44.79 25.06
C LYS A 14 -10.47 -44.44 23.56
N PRO A 15 -10.72 -45.41 22.66
CA PRO A 15 -10.69 -45.21 21.21
C PRO A 15 -11.83 -44.33 20.65
N ALA A 16 -12.82 -43.97 21.47
CA ALA A 16 -13.97 -43.17 21.04
C ALA A 16 -13.67 -41.67 20.84
N THR A 17 -12.60 -41.14 21.42
CA THR A 17 -12.30 -39.69 21.37
C THR A 17 -11.43 -39.31 20.18
N CYS A 18 -10.59 -40.23 19.67
CA CYS A 18 -9.73 -39.96 18.51
C CYS A 18 -10.50 -39.79 17.19
N LEU A 19 -11.65 -40.46 17.04
CA LEU A 19 -12.49 -40.34 15.85
C LEU A 19 -13.10 -38.93 15.69
N ARG A 20 -13.42 -38.22 16.79
CA ARG A 20 -13.96 -36.85 16.71
C ARG A 20 -12.95 -35.81 16.24
N VAL A 21 -11.67 -35.99 16.56
CA VAL A 21 -10.63 -35.03 16.16
C VAL A 21 -10.32 -35.14 14.67
N ALA A 22 -10.32 -36.36 14.12
CA ALA A 22 -10.12 -36.58 12.69
C ALA A 22 -11.28 -36.04 11.85
N ASP A 23 -12.52 -36.13 12.34
CA ASP A 23 -13.67 -35.53 11.66
C ASP A 23 -13.68 -34.00 11.76
N TRP A 24 -13.30 -33.45 12.92
CA TRP A 24 -13.20 -31.99 13.10
C TRP A 24 -12.13 -31.34 12.21
N LEU A 25 -10.97 -32.00 12.07
CA LEU A 25 -9.90 -31.55 11.15
C LEU A 25 -10.35 -31.60 9.68
N ARG A 26 -11.15 -32.61 9.29
CA ARG A 26 -11.70 -32.72 7.93
C ARG A 26 -12.80 -31.70 7.63
N THR A 27 -13.54 -31.24 8.63
CA THR A 27 -14.51 -30.15 8.46
C THR A 27 -13.81 -28.80 8.39
N TRP A 28 -12.82 -28.56 9.26
CA TRP A 28 -12.09 -27.30 9.30
C TRP A 28 -11.31 -27.03 8.00
N SER A 29 -10.63 -28.05 7.45
CA SER A 29 -9.90 -27.92 6.17
C SER A 29 -10.81 -27.56 4.99
N ARG A 30 -12.06 -28.03 4.97
CA ARG A 30 -13.02 -27.72 3.90
C ARG A 30 -13.55 -26.29 3.98
N ASP A 31 -13.74 -25.78 5.19
CA ASP A 31 -14.21 -24.41 5.40
C ASP A 31 -13.13 -23.38 5.04
N GLU A 32 -11.85 -23.71 5.20
CA GLU A 32 -10.74 -22.82 4.87
C GLU A 32 -10.49 -22.72 3.36
N GLU A 33 -10.64 -23.82 2.62
CA GLU A 33 -10.63 -23.80 1.16
C GLU A 33 -11.79 -23.00 0.57
N ALA A 34 -12.98 -23.06 1.19
CA ALA A 34 -14.13 -22.27 0.77
C ALA A 34 -13.89 -20.77 0.97
N ARG A 35 -13.29 -20.36 2.09
CA ARG A 35 -12.89 -18.95 2.32
C ARG A 35 -11.85 -18.47 1.32
N ARG A 36 -10.80 -19.25 1.07
CA ARG A 36 -9.76 -18.88 0.08
C ARG A 36 -10.32 -18.73 -1.32
N ARG A 37 -11.29 -19.56 -1.73
CA ARG A 37 -11.97 -19.42 -3.03
C ARG A 37 -12.83 -18.17 -3.10
N GLN A 38 -13.47 -17.76 -2.01
CA GLN A 38 -14.22 -16.51 -1.94
C GLN A 38 -13.29 -15.29 -1.99
N GLU A 39 -12.15 -15.33 -1.29
CA GLU A 39 -11.15 -14.24 -1.29
C GLU A 39 -10.52 -14.06 -2.68
N VAL A 40 -10.16 -15.15 -3.37
CA VAL A 40 -9.59 -15.08 -4.72
C VAL A 40 -10.61 -14.61 -5.76
N SER A 41 -11.90 -14.93 -5.56
CA SER A 41 -12.98 -14.46 -6.44
C SER A 41 -13.32 -12.98 -6.21
N ALA A 42 -13.24 -12.51 -4.96
CA ALA A 42 -13.40 -11.09 -4.62
C ALA A 42 -12.23 -10.24 -5.14
N ALA A 43 -11.00 -10.74 -5.07
CA ALA A 43 -9.82 -10.05 -5.58
C ALA A 43 -9.84 -9.85 -7.11
N ARG A 44 -10.48 -10.75 -7.86
CA ARG A 44 -10.57 -10.64 -9.33
C ARG A 44 -11.70 -9.73 -9.83
N ALA A 45 -12.71 -9.44 -9.01
CA ALA A 45 -13.80 -8.55 -9.40
C ALA A 45 -13.47 -7.05 -9.25
N GLY A 46 -12.33 -6.69 -8.63
CA GLY A 46 -11.97 -5.30 -8.31
C GLY A 46 -11.15 -4.54 -9.36
N PHE A 47 -10.77 -5.16 -10.48
CA PHE A 47 -9.76 -4.57 -11.39
C PHE A 47 -10.32 -3.79 -12.60
N ALA A 48 -11.63 -3.54 -12.66
CA ALA A 48 -12.26 -2.98 -13.84
C ALA A 48 -13.10 -1.72 -13.59
N VAL A 49 -12.73 -0.85 -12.63
CA VAL A 49 -13.06 0.58 -12.70
C VAL A 49 -11.96 1.36 -11.97
N ALA A 50 -11.16 2.12 -12.71
CA ALA A 50 -10.26 3.15 -12.20
C ALA A 50 -11.07 4.36 -11.69
N ALA A 51 -11.95 4.13 -10.73
CA ALA A 51 -12.51 5.14 -9.87
C ALA A 51 -11.77 5.00 -8.54
N MET A 52 -10.85 5.93 -8.28
CA MET A 52 -10.29 6.14 -6.95
C MET A 52 -11.40 6.63 -6.02
N VAL A 53 -12.29 5.71 -5.64
CA VAL A 53 -13.17 5.88 -4.50
C VAL A 53 -12.28 5.71 -3.28
N PHE A 54 -12.20 6.77 -2.50
CA PHE A 54 -11.80 6.83 -1.10
C PHE A 54 -12.20 5.52 -0.39
N LEU A 55 -11.28 4.56 -0.32
CA LEU A 55 -11.51 3.26 0.29
C LEU A 55 -11.50 3.47 1.81
N PRO A 56 -12.61 3.19 2.53
CA PRO A 56 -12.59 3.06 3.98
C PRO A 56 -11.91 1.72 4.31
N GLY A 57 -10.61 1.63 4.01
CA GLY A 57 -9.76 0.57 4.53
C GLY A 57 -9.30 0.94 5.94
N PRO A 58 -8.94 -0.04 6.79
CA PRO A 58 -8.25 0.28 8.04
C PRO A 58 -7.04 1.14 7.69
N PHE A 59 -6.93 2.29 8.35
CA PHE A 59 -5.78 3.18 8.27
C PHE A 59 -4.58 2.37 8.77
N ILE A 60 -3.92 1.62 7.87
CA ILE A 60 -2.66 0.98 8.18
C ILE A 60 -1.71 2.16 8.35
N PRO A 61 -1.18 2.39 9.57
CA PRO A 61 -0.22 3.47 9.76
C PRO A 61 0.90 3.23 8.76
N VAL A 62 1.05 4.16 7.81
CA VAL A 62 2.15 4.11 6.84
C VAL A 62 3.40 4.16 7.69
N LEU A 63 4.12 3.03 7.73
CA LEU A 63 5.35 2.92 8.49
C LEU A 63 6.30 3.93 7.84
N ASN A 64 6.71 4.96 8.57
CA ASN A 64 7.66 5.97 8.11
C ASN A 64 9.03 5.30 7.94
N GLY A 65 9.20 4.59 6.83
CA GLY A 65 10.47 4.03 6.39
C GLY A 65 11.35 5.10 5.75
N PRO A 66 12.65 4.84 5.62
CA PRO A 66 13.54 5.70 4.86
C PRO A 66 13.01 5.89 3.42
N PRO A 67 13.12 7.10 2.84
CA PRO A 67 12.61 7.37 1.51
C PRO A 67 13.31 6.48 0.48
N SER A 68 12.54 5.88 -0.43
CA SER A 68 13.08 5.07 -1.52
C SER A 68 14.05 5.89 -2.38
N ALA A 69 15.12 5.27 -2.88
CA ALA A 69 16.09 5.91 -3.76
C ALA A 69 15.43 6.55 -5.00
N TYR A 70 14.34 5.94 -5.50
CA TYR A 70 13.55 6.51 -6.59
C TYR A 70 12.87 7.83 -6.20
N ALA A 71 12.30 7.90 -4.99
CA ALA A 71 11.68 9.12 -4.49
C ALA A 71 12.70 10.27 -4.41
N LEU A 72 13.91 9.99 -3.94
CA LEU A 72 15.01 10.97 -3.89
C LEU A 72 15.41 11.47 -5.28
N SER A 73 15.42 10.59 -6.29
CA SER A 73 15.72 10.98 -7.68
C SER A 73 14.64 11.86 -8.32
N MET A 74 13.39 11.76 -7.86
CA MET A 74 12.24 12.54 -8.34
C MET A 74 12.10 13.91 -7.64
N ARG A 75 12.85 14.14 -6.57
CA ARG A 75 12.86 15.40 -5.82
C ARG A 75 13.03 16.67 -6.67
N PRO A 76 14.04 16.78 -7.57
CA PRO A 76 14.19 17.99 -8.39
C PRO A 76 13.03 18.21 -9.35
N TRP A 77 12.40 17.14 -9.84
CA TRP A 77 11.22 17.24 -10.72
C TRP A 77 10.00 17.78 -9.98
N LEU A 78 9.76 17.30 -8.77
CA LEU A 78 8.70 17.83 -7.91
C LEU A 78 8.93 19.30 -7.56
N LEU A 79 10.16 19.68 -7.23
CA LEU A 79 10.51 21.10 -6.99
C LEU A 79 10.29 21.96 -8.24
N GLY A 80 10.63 21.44 -9.42
CA GLY A 80 10.38 22.12 -10.69
C GLY A 80 8.89 22.39 -10.94
N VAL A 81 8.03 21.40 -10.67
CA VAL A 81 6.57 21.59 -10.80
C VAL A 81 6.03 22.54 -9.75
N LEU A 82 6.44 22.42 -8.48
CA LEU A 82 6.05 23.35 -7.42
C LEU A 82 6.46 24.79 -7.73
N ALA A 83 7.65 24.99 -8.29
CA ALA A 83 8.11 26.30 -8.75
C ALA A 83 7.26 26.82 -9.93
N ALA A 84 6.83 25.95 -10.84
CA ALA A 84 5.92 26.30 -11.94
C ALA A 84 4.49 26.63 -11.48
N LEU A 85 4.04 26.16 -10.31
CA LEU A 85 2.74 26.53 -9.75
C LEU A 85 2.70 27.97 -9.23
N LEU A 86 3.82 28.55 -8.79
CA LEU A 86 3.90 29.93 -8.29
C LEU A 86 3.50 31.00 -9.33
N PRO A 87 4.00 30.99 -10.59
CA PRO A 87 3.54 31.92 -11.62
C PRO A 87 2.07 31.68 -11.99
N VAL A 88 1.59 30.42 -12.02
CA VAL A 88 0.17 30.10 -12.25
C VAL A 88 -0.71 30.71 -11.16
N ALA A 89 -0.31 30.58 -9.89
CA ALA A 89 -1.03 31.18 -8.76
C ALA A 89 -1.03 32.72 -8.84
N THR A 90 0.08 33.32 -9.25
CA THR A 90 0.18 34.76 -9.49
C THR A 90 -0.75 35.20 -10.63
N ALA A 91 -0.84 34.42 -11.71
CA ALA A 91 -1.75 34.68 -12.82
C ALA A 91 -3.22 34.67 -12.38
N ARG A 92 -3.62 33.76 -11.49
CA ARG A 92 -4.98 33.70 -10.93
C ARG A 92 -5.32 34.96 -10.14
N PHE A 93 -4.39 35.50 -9.34
CA PHE A 93 -4.58 36.78 -8.66
C PHE A 93 -4.81 37.94 -9.66
N MET A 94 -4.12 37.93 -10.80
CA MET A 94 -4.33 38.96 -11.84
C MET A 94 -5.71 38.90 -12.48
N VAL A 95 -6.39 37.74 -12.46
CA VAL A 95 -7.77 37.61 -12.96
C VAL A 95 -8.82 37.66 -11.85
N ASN A 96 -8.47 38.25 -10.71
CA ASN A 96 -9.34 38.41 -9.53
C ASN A 96 -9.84 37.08 -8.94
N ASP A 97 -9.20 35.95 -9.23
CA ASP A 97 -9.47 34.66 -8.57
C ASP A 97 -8.59 34.51 -7.32
N VAL A 98 -8.93 35.31 -6.29
CA VAL A 98 -8.15 35.42 -5.05
C VAL A 98 -8.17 34.11 -4.26
N ILE A 99 -9.32 33.43 -4.21
CA ILE A 99 -9.48 32.19 -3.43
C ILE A 99 -8.72 31.04 -4.10
N GLY A 100 -8.86 30.87 -5.42
CA GLY A 100 -8.12 29.85 -6.17
C GLY A 100 -6.60 30.09 -6.12
N GLY A 101 -6.18 31.34 -6.30
CA GLY A 101 -4.77 31.73 -6.16
C GLY A 101 -4.19 31.43 -4.77
N LEU A 102 -4.91 31.79 -3.70
CA LEU A 102 -4.48 31.53 -2.32
C LEU A 102 -4.37 30.03 -2.04
N PHE A 103 -5.37 29.24 -2.46
CA PHE A 103 -5.36 27.79 -2.26
C PHE A 103 -4.19 27.11 -2.99
N LEU A 104 -3.87 27.59 -4.20
CA LEU A 104 -2.73 27.10 -4.96
C LEU A 104 -1.39 27.46 -4.31
N PHE A 105 -1.25 28.67 -3.75
CA PHE A 105 -0.07 29.06 -2.96
C PHE A 105 0.11 28.20 -1.71
N LEU A 106 -0.96 27.96 -0.96
CA LEU A 106 -0.92 27.08 0.21
C LEU A 106 -0.54 25.65 -0.18
N THR A 107 -1.11 25.14 -1.28
CA THR A 107 -0.77 23.82 -1.82
C THR A 107 0.71 23.74 -2.20
N ALA A 108 1.26 24.77 -2.85
CA ALA A 108 2.67 24.83 -3.18
C ALA A 108 3.57 24.89 -1.92
N GLY A 109 3.15 25.64 -0.89
CA GLY A 109 3.85 25.72 0.39
C GLY A 109 3.87 24.40 1.15
N VAL A 110 2.73 23.71 1.23
CA VAL A 110 2.62 22.36 1.83
C VAL A 110 3.45 21.35 1.03
N GLY A 111 3.42 21.43 -0.30
CA GLY A 111 4.24 20.58 -1.16
C GLY A 111 5.73 20.80 -0.95
N LEU A 112 6.17 22.06 -0.82
CA LEU A 112 7.57 22.38 -0.53
C LEU A 112 7.98 21.85 0.85
N TYR A 113 7.12 22.01 1.85
CA TYR A 113 7.34 21.46 3.19
C TYR A 113 7.48 19.92 3.14
N ALA A 114 6.60 19.23 2.41
CA ALA A 114 6.67 17.78 2.25
C ALA A 114 7.99 17.32 1.60
N VAL A 115 8.48 18.07 0.61
CA VAL A 115 9.75 17.79 -0.07
C VAL A 115 10.97 18.07 0.82
N VAL A 116 10.91 19.07 1.71
CA VAL A 116 12.01 19.40 2.64
C VAL A 116 12.06 18.43 3.82
N SER A 117 10.90 18.03 4.36
CA SER A 117 10.77 17.20 5.57
C SER A 117 10.96 15.69 5.34
N GLY A 118 11.59 15.28 4.24
CA GLY A 118 11.93 13.87 4.00
C GLY A 118 10.95 13.07 3.13
N MET A 119 10.08 13.74 2.35
CA MET A 119 9.17 13.11 1.39
C MET A 119 8.23 12.06 2.01
N ASP A 120 7.54 12.44 3.07
CA ASP A 120 6.49 11.61 3.65
C ASP A 120 5.38 11.35 2.59
N MET A 121 5.14 10.05 2.35
CA MET A 121 4.25 9.55 1.30
C MET A 121 2.80 9.97 1.53
N MET A 122 2.37 10.11 2.79
CA MET A 122 1.01 10.55 3.10
C MET A 122 0.77 11.98 2.64
N TRP A 123 1.74 12.87 2.88
CA TRP A 123 1.69 14.25 2.40
C TRP A 123 1.74 14.34 0.88
N LEU A 124 2.53 13.48 0.23
CA LEU A 124 2.60 13.40 -1.24
C LEU A 124 1.28 12.94 -1.88
N VAL A 125 0.59 11.96 -1.30
CA VAL A 125 -0.73 11.51 -1.78
C VAL A 125 -1.79 12.59 -1.56
N CYS A 126 -1.79 13.22 -0.39
CA CYS A 126 -2.67 14.35 -0.11
C CYS A 126 -2.45 15.48 -1.12
N LEU A 127 -1.18 15.83 -1.38
CA LEU A 127 -0.79 16.80 -2.39
C LEU A 127 -1.27 16.41 -3.80
N ALA A 128 -1.13 15.13 -4.18
CA ALA A 128 -1.58 14.63 -5.49
C ALA A 128 -3.09 14.81 -5.66
N LEU A 129 -3.88 14.48 -4.64
CA LEU A 129 -5.33 14.62 -4.64
C LEU A 129 -5.75 16.10 -4.72
N VAL A 130 -5.10 16.97 -3.93
CA VAL A 130 -5.38 18.41 -3.94
C VAL A 130 -5.04 19.02 -5.31
N LEU A 131 -3.88 18.69 -5.90
CA LEU A 131 -3.49 19.16 -7.24
C LEU A 131 -4.44 18.65 -8.32
N PHE A 132 -4.88 17.40 -8.23
CA PHE A 132 -5.85 16.84 -9.18
C PHE A 132 -7.21 17.54 -9.09
N LEU A 133 -7.73 17.77 -7.88
CA LEU A 133 -8.99 18.48 -7.68
C LEU A 133 -8.90 19.94 -8.15
N ASN A 134 -7.77 20.61 -7.89
CA ASN A 134 -7.51 21.95 -8.41
C ASN A 134 -7.53 21.94 -9.95
N ALA A 135 -6.86 20.99 -10.60
CA ALA A 135 -6.84 20.92 -12.06
C ALA A 135 -8.24 20.77 -12.66
N VAL A 136 -9.11 19.99 -12.00
CA VAL A 136 -10.52 19.80 -12.41
C VAL A 136 -11.32 21.10 -12.22
N PHE A 137 -11.20 21.77 -11.08
CA PHE A 137 -11.90 23.03 -10.83
C PHE A 137 -11.43 24.15 -11.76
N ASP A 138 -10.13 24.20 -12.04
CA ASP A 138 -9.53 25.14 -12.98
C ASP A 138 -10.04 24.92 -14.40
N ALA A 139 -10.05 23.67 -14.85
CA ALA A 139 -10.61 23.31 -16.14
C ALA A 139 -12.10 23.71 -16.23
N ALA A 140 -12.87 23.50 -15.16
CA ALA A 140 -14.28 23.90 -15.12
C ALA A 140 -14.46 25.43 -15.18
N ILE A 141 -13.66 26.20 -14.43
CA ILE A 141 -13.69 27.67 -14.44
C ILE A 141 -13.25 28.20 -15.81
N LEU A 142 -12.21 27.61 -16.41
CA LEU A 142 -11.74 27.98 -17.75
C LEU A 142 -12.81 27.71 -18.80
N CYS A 143 -13.45 26.54 -18.78
CA CYS A 143 -14.58 26.21 -19.64
C CYS A 143 -15.75 27.18 -19.45
N ALA A 144 -16.10 27.51 -18.21
CA ALA A 144 -17.16 28.47 -17.91
C ALA A 144 -16.84 29.90 -18.38
N ARG A 145 -15.55 30.26 -18.42
CA ARG A 145 -15.11 31.55 -18.96
C ARG A 145 -15.18 31.57 -20.47
N ILE A 146 -14.72 30.51 -21.13
CA ILE A 146 -14.78 30.36 -22.59
C ILE A 146 -16.24 30.36 -23.08
N SER A 147 -17.16 29.74 -22.34
CA SER A 147 -18.58 29.68 -22.74
C SER A 147 -19.30 31.02 -22.61
N ARG A 148 -18.82 31.92 -21.76
CA ARG A 148 -19.41 33.26 -21.56
C ARG A 148 -18.73 34.36 -22.37
N SER A 149 -17.56 34.10 -22.95
CA SER A 149 -16.84 35.09 -23.76
C SER A 149 -17.38 35.09 -25.18
N GLU A 150 -18.11 36.15 -25.56
CA GLU A 150 -18.53 36.38 -26.95
C GLU A 150 -17.37 36.83 -27.85
N LEU A 151 -16.26 37.27 -27.26
CA LEU A 151 -15.07 37.73 -27.97
C LEU A 151 -14.08 36.57 -28.20
N PRO A 152 -13.41 36.52 -29.37
CA PRO A 152 -12.39 35.53 -29.64
C PRO A 152 -11.23 35.68 -28.64
N VAL A 153 -10.87 34.56 -27.99
CA VAL A 153 -9.81 34.50 -26.95
C VAL A 153 -8.47 35.01 -27.47
N PHE A 154 -8.21 34.87 -28.77
CA PHE A 154 -7.00 35.33 -29.44
C PHE A 154 -7.36 36.32 -30.55
N GLY A 155 -7.53 37.59 -30.20
CA GLY A 155 -7.67 38.69 -31.15
C GLY A 155 -6.35 39.46 -31.30
N GLU A 156 -5.98 39.85 -32.52
CA GLU A 156 -4.75 40.62 -32.79
C GLU A 156 -4.68 41.96 -32.08
N SER A 157 -5.82 42.54 -31.69
CA SER A 157 -5.89 43.83 -30.99
C SER A 157 -5.63 43.73 -29.48
N GLN A 158 -5.44 42.53 -28.92
CA GLN A 158 -5.24 42.38 -27.48
C GLN A 158 -3.81 42.69 -27.05
N SER A 159 -3.68 43.34 -25.89
CA SER A 159 -2.37 43.59 -25.29
C SER A 159 -1.61 42.28 -25.02
N HIS A 160 -0.29 42.27 -25.26
CA HIS A 160 0.55 41.10 -24.99
C HIS A 160 0.42 40.57 -23.55
N ARG A 161 0.10 41.43 -22.58
CA ARG A 161 -0.16 41.05 -21.18
C ARG A 161 -1.39 40.16 -21.04
N ALA A 162 -2.48 40.50 -21.73
CA ALA A 162 -3.71 39.69 -21.71
C ALA A 162 -3.45 38.31 -22.31
N ILE A 163 -2.76 38.25 -23.46
CA ILE A 163 -2.40 36.99 -24.13
C ILE A 163 -1.53 36.12 -23.21
N ALA A 164 -0.54 36.71 -22.53
CA ALA A 164 0.33 35.99 -21.59
C ALA A 164 -0.47 35.42 -20.40
N VAL A 165 -1.35 36.22 -19.80
CA VAL A 165 -2.20 35.77 -18.68
C VAL A 165 -3.14 34.66 -19.13
N HIS A 166 -3.81 34.79 -20.28
CA HIS A 166 -4.67 33.73 -20.81
C HIS A 166 -3.91 32.44 -21.10
N SER A 167 -2.71 32.54 -21.67
CA SER A 167 -1.86 31.39 -21.94
C SER A 167 -1.46 30.69 -20.63
N LEU A 168 -1.11 31.46 -19.60
CA LEU A 168 -0.71 30.93 -18.30
C LEU A 168 -1.88 30.29 -17.55
N LEU A 169 -3.10 30.85 -17.68
CA LEU A 169 -4.31 30.22 -17.14
C LEU A 169 -4.65 28.90 -17.85
N CYS A 170 -4.51 28.82 -19.17
CA CYS A 170 -4.70 27.56 -19.91
C CYS A 170 -3.64 26.51 -19.53
N LEU A 171 -2.42 26.95 -19.22
CA LEU A 171 -1.33 26.06 -18.81
C LEU A 171 -1.50 25.55 -17.36
N GLY A 172 -2.23 26.27 -16.51
CA GLY A 172 -2.45 25.95 -15.09
C GLY A 172 -2.92 24.51 -14.84
N PRO A 173 -4.09 24.09 -15.36
CA PRO A 173 -4.60 22.72 -15.20
C PRO A 173 -3.61 21.65 -15.67
N LEU A 174 -2.83 21.93 -16.72
CA LEU A 174 -1.84 21.00 -17.25
C LEU A 174 -0.67 20.82 -16.28
N VAL A 175 -0.16 21.92 -15.71
CA VAL A 175 0.94 21.88 -14.73
C VAL A 175 0.49 21.18 -13.45
N GLU A 176 -0.73 21.48 -12.98
CA GLU A 176 -1.33 20.82 -11.80
C GLU A 176 -1.52 19.31 -12.03
N LEU A 177 -2.00 18.90 -13.21
CA LEU A 177 -2.15 17.49 -13.58
C LEU A 177 -0.81 16.77 -13.69
N VAL A 178 0.22 17.42 -14.24
CA VAL A 178 1.59 16.87 -14.28
C VAL A 178 2.13 16.69 -12.86
N GLY A 179 1.88 17.66 -11.96
CA GLY A 179 2.23 17.54 -10.55
C GLY A 179 1.55 16.36 -9.87
N ALA A 180 0.24 16.22 -10.04
CA ALA A 180 -0.53 15.09 -9.53
C ALA A 180 -0.01 13.74 -10.08
N ALA A 181 0.29 13.68 -11.38
CA ALA A 181 0.82 12.48 -12.02
C ALA A 181 2.21 12.10 -11.50
N LEU A 182 3.10 13.07 -11.26
CA LEU A 182 4.42 12.82 -10.68
C LEU A 182 4.31 12.28 -9.25
N CYS A 183 3.47 12.91 -8.41
CA CYS A 183 3.22 12.43 -7.05
C CYS A 183 2.64 11.00 -7.06
N TRP A 184 1.71 10.71 -7.99
CA TRP A 184 1.16 9.37 -8.17
C TRP A 184 2.21 8.34 -8.58
N ARG A 185 3.15 8.69 -9.47
CA ARG A 185 4.25 7.80 -9.87
C ARG A 185 5.19 7.48 -8.72
N VAL A 186 5.52 8.46 -7.88
CA VAL A 186 6.34 8.25 -6.67
C VAL A 186 5.61 7.34 -5.69
N TYR A 187 4.32 7.58 -5.46
CA TYR A 187 3.50 6.74 -4.59
C TYR A 187 3.38 5.30 -5.10
N ARG A 188 3.12 5.11 -6.39
CA ARG A 188 3.00 3.78 -7.01
C ARG A 188 4.26 2.94 -6.82
N GLU A 189 5.43 3.56 -7.01
CA GLU A 189 6.72 2.90 -6.82
C GLU A 189 6.97 2.55 -5.34
N HIS A 190 6.55 3.42 -4.42
CA HIS A 190 6.64 3.12 -2.99
C HIS A 190 5.77 1.91 -2.62
N MET A 191 4.54 1.85 -3.14
CA MET A 191 3.64 0.73 -2.93
C MET A 191 4.19 -0.59 -3.51
N SER A 192 4.77 -0.59 -4.70
CA SER A 192 5.35 -1.81 -5.28
C SER A 192 6.51 -2.36 -4.46
N ASN A 193 7.35 -1.48 -3.91
CA ASN A 193 8.44 -1.87 -3.03
C ASN A 193 7.93 -2.48 -1.72
N MET A 194 6.90 -1.89 -1.11
CA MET A 194 6.28 -2.46 0.10
C MET A 194 5.66 -3.83 -0.15
N PHE A 195 4.96 -4.02 -1.27
CA PHE A 195 4.37 -5.33 -1.60
C PHE A 195 5.43 -6.40 -1.82
N ALA A 196 6.53 -6.07 -2.50
CA ALA A 196 7.65 -7.00 -2.69
C ALA A 196 8.27 -7.43 -1.34
N GLU A 197 8.44 -6.50 -0.40
CA GLU A 197 8.97 -6.81 0.93
C GLU A 197 7.99 -7.68 1.74
N MET A 198 6.68 -7.42 1.63
CA MET A 198 5.67 -8.24 2.28
C MET A 198 5.67 -9.68 1.75
N ASP A 199 5.78 -9.86 0.44
CA ASP A 199 5.85 -11.19 -0.19
C ASP A 199 7.10 -11.96 0.28
N GLU A 200 8.25 -11.30 0.40
CA GLU A 200 9.47 -11.89 0.94
C GLU A 200 9.30 -12.32 2.40
N ARG A 201 8.70 -11.48 3.24
CA ARG A 201 8.42 -11.81 4.65
C ARG A 201 7.47 -12.99 4.78
N VAL A 202 6.43 -13.04 3.95
CA VAL A 202 5.50 -14.17 3.91
C VAL A 202 6.23 -15.45 3.50
N ALA A 203 7.10 -15.39 2.48
CA ALA A 203 7.89 -16.54 2.06
C ALA A 203 8.84 -17.04 3.18
N VAL A 204 9.48 -16.14 3.93
CA VAL A 204 10.33 -16.52 5.07
C VAL A 204 9.51 -17.19 6.18
N VAL A 205 8.32 -16.66 6.49
CA VAL A 205 7.42 -17.26 7.49
C VAL A 205 6.98 -18.66 7.04
N ASP A 206 6.72 -18.86 5.75
CA ASP A 206 6.37 -20.17 5.21
C ASP A 206 7.54 -21.17 5.26
N LEU A 207 8.78 -20.72 4.99
CA LEU A 207 9.97 -21.56 5.15
C LEU A 207 10.20 -21.98 6.61
N VAL A 208 10.09 -21.04 7.56
CA VAL A 208 10.19 -21.35 8.99
C VAL A 208 9.08 -22.31 9.42
N ARG A 209 7.87 -22.12 8.90
CA ARG A 209 6.74 -23.02 9.17
C ARG A 209 6.99 -24.42 8.61
N GLN A 210 7.61 -24.54 7.44
CA GLN A 210 7.98 -25.83 6.85
C GLN A 210 9.08 -26.52 7.67
N ASP A 211 10.11 -25.80 8.11
CA ASP A 211 11.20 -26.34 8.91
C ASP A 211 10.68 -26.90 10.24
N VAL A 212 9.84 -26.14 10.95
CA VAL A 212 9.16 -26.58 12.18
C VAL A 212 8.30 -27.83 11.93
N SER A 213 7.60 -27.90 10.78
CA SER A 213 6.78 -29.06 10.43
C SER A 213 7.62 -30.31 10.12
N THR A 214 8.82 -30.15 9.55
CA THR A 214 9.71 -31.27 9.23
C THR A 214 10.45 -31.80 10.47
N GLY A 215 10.91 -30.92 11.36
CA GLY A 215 11.52 -31.32 12.64
C GLY A 215 10.59 -32.16 13.51
N PHE A 216 9.29 -31.83 13.54
CA PHE A 216 8.30 -32.61 14.31
C PHE A 216 8.09 -34.03 13.76
N HIS A 217 8.23 -34.22 12.45
CA HIS A 217 8.12 -35.54 11.83
C HIS A 217 9.32 -36.43 12.16
N GLU A 218 10.53 -35.88 12.22
CA GLU A 218 11.75 -36.64 12.49
C GLU A 218 11.82 -37.12 13.97
N GLU A 219 11.40 -36.28 14.91
CA GLU A 219 11.39 -36.62 16.34
C GLU A 219 10.44 -37.78 16.67
N HIS A 220 9.31 -37.88 15.97
CA HIS A 220 8.37 -39.00 16.09
C HIS A 220 8.96 -40.34 15.58
N HIS A 221 9.85 -40.33 14.61
CA HIS A 221 10.51 -41.54 14.11
C HIS A 221 11.62 -42.03 15.04
N ILE A 222 12.37 -41.12 15.67
CA ILE A 222 13.43 -41.49 16.64
C ILE A 222 12.82 -42.10 17.90
N THR A 223 11.73 -41.51 18.40
CA THR A 223 11.04 -42.01 19.61
C THR A 223 10.46 -43.42 19.41
N ARG A 224 9.97 -43.76 18.20
CA ARG A 224 9.55 -45.13 17.89
C ARG A 224 10.70 -46.13 17.82
N ARG A 225 11.88 -45.75 17.30
CA ARG A 225 13.02 -46.69 17.24
C ARG A 225 13.58 -47.02 18.62
N GLN A 226 13.66 -46.05 19.54
CA GLN A 226 14.17 -46.32 20.89
C GLN A 226 13.22 -47.15 21.76
N GLY A 227 11.90 -47.07 21.54
CA GLY A 227 10.93 -47.92 22.23
C GLY A 227 11.06 -49.42 21.92
N TRP A 228 11.50 -49.78 20.71
CA TRP A 228 11.63 -51.18 20.31
C TRP A 228 12.88 -51.83 20.93
N SER A 229 14.03 -51.13 20.97
CA SER A 229 15.25 -51.68 21.58
C SER A 229 15.13 -51.94 23.09
N LEU A 230 14.38 -51.13 23.84
CA LEU A 230 14.17 -51.36 25.27
C LEU A 230 13.26 -52.57 25.54
N THR A 231 12.36 -52.91 24.62
CA THR A 231 11.48 -54.06 24.78
C THR A 231 12.23 -55.38 24.56
N TYR A 232 13.20 -55.43 23.64
CA TYR A 232 14.02 -56.64 23.41
C TYR A 232 15.09 -56.86 24.50
N ALA A 233 15.66 -55.79 25.08
CA ALA A 233 16.66 -55.92 26.14
C ALA A 233 16.06 -56.50 27.44
N ALA A 234 14.79 -56.21 27.74
CA ALA A 234 14.12 -56.73 28.93
C ALA A 234 13.77 -58.23 28.87
N SER A 235 13.69 -58.83 27.66
CA SER A 235 13.40 -60.27 27.50
C SER A 235 14.64 -61.17 27.58
N LEU A 236 15.86 -60.64 27.54
CA LEU A 236 17.10 -61.42 27.57
C LEU A 236 17.70 -61.61 28.98
N SER A 237 17.14 -60.98 30.01
CA SER A 237 17.60 -61.06 31.40
C SER A 237 16.79 -62.02 32.28
N VAL A 238 15.93 -62.88 31.70
CA VAL A 238 15.17 -63.93 32.40
C VAL A 238 15.59 -65.31 31.86
N THR A 239 16.84 -65.67 32.11
CA THR A 239 17.40 -67.03 32.03
C THR A 239 18.65 -67.05 32.87
#